data_AF-A0A345RAM8-F1
#
_entry.id   AF-A0A345RAM8-F1
#
_cell.length_a   1.000
_cell.length_b   1.000
_cell.length_c   1.000
_cell.angle_alpha   90.00
_cell.angle_beta   90.00
_cell.angle_gamma   90.00
#
_symmetry.space_group_name_H-M   'P 1'
#
loop_
_entity.id
_entity.type
_entity.pdbx_description
1 polymer ?
#
loop_
_entity_poly.entity_id
_entity_poly.type
_entity_poly.pdbx_seq_one_letter_code
_entity_poly.pdbx_strand_id
1 'polypeptide(L)'
;MDWGFIIPLIVLVGIVSVLCGAFALHRTKGTERGSLPGKGDHVIELDYNSGGGGGSQIARYTVPKDPQDYAKRFVPQGKRTETQDD
;
A
#
# COMPACT_ATOMS: atom_id res chain seq x y z
N MET A 1 32.65 31.87 -21.32
CA MET A 1 31.77 30.86 -20.71
C MET A 1 32.67 29.82 -20.09
N ASP A 2 32.61 29.66 -18.77
CA ASP A 2 33.60 28.91 -17.99
C ASP A 2 33.32 27.40 -18.02
N TRP A 3 33.38 26.85 -19.25
CA TRP A 3 33.12 25.45 -19.55
C TRP A 3 33.98 24.49 -18.71
N GLY A 4 35.18 24.92 -18.32
CA GLY A 4 36.08 24.16 -17.45
C GLY A 4 35.54 23.88 -16.05
N PHE A 5 34.58 24.68 -15.55
CA PHE A 5 33.91 24.46 -14.27
C PHE A 5 32.50 23.87 -14.44
N ILE A 6 31.80 24.27 -15.51
CA ILE A 6 30.43 23.83 -15.76
C ILE A 6 30.36 22.33 -16.04
N ILE A 7 31.26 21.81 -16.89
CA ILE A 7 31.29 20.39 -17.26
C ILE A 7 31.55 19.49 -16.04
N PRO A 8 32.60 19.71 -15.21
CA PRO A 8 32.83 18.85 -14.04
C PRO A 8 31.71 18.97 -13.00
N LEU A 9 31.07 20.15 -12.85
CA LEU A 9 29.94 20.31 -11.95
C LEU A 9 28.73 19.46 -12.39
N ILE A 10 28.41 19.44 -13.68
CA ILE A 10 27.33 18.60 -14.22
C ILE A 10 27.62 17.12 -13.98
N VAL A 11 28.87 16.69 -14.23
CA VAL A 11 29.29 15.31 -13.99
C VAL A 11 29.17 14.96 -12.50
N LEU A 12 29.61 15.85 -11.60
CA LEU A 12 29.51 15.64 -10.17
C LEU A 12 28.06 15.50 -9.71
N VAL A 13 27.17 16.39 -10.17
CA VAL A 13 25.73 16.32 -9.86
C VAL A 13 25.14 15.01 -10.37
N GLY A 14 25.46 14.60 -11.60
CA GLY A 14 25.01 13.33 -12.16
C GLY A 14 25.44 12.12 -11.33
N ILE A 15 26.71 12.09 -10.90
CA ILE A 15 27.24 11.03 -10.04
C ILE A 15 26.48 10.99 -8.71
N VAL A 16 26.32 12.13 -8.05
CA VAL A 16 25.61 12.22 -6.76
C VAL A 16 24.15 11.76 -6.90
N SER A 17 23.45 12.19 -7.95
CA SER A 17 22.07 11.76 -8.20
C SER A 17 21.94 10.25 -8.38
N VAL A 18 22.84 9.63 -9.15
CA VAL A 18 22.85 8.17 -9.35
C VAL A 18 23.13 7.43 -8.04
N LEU A 19 24.10 7.89 -7.26
CA LEU A 19 24.43 7.28 -5.96
C LEU A 19 23.27 7.39 -4.97
N CYS A 20 22.62 8.56 -4.87
CA CYS A 20 21.45 8.74 -4.03
C CYS A 20 20.29 7.83 -4.44
N GLY A 21 20.02 7.71 -5.74
CA GLY A 21 18.97 6.82 -6.27
C GLY A 21 19.26 5.35 -5.97
N ALA A 22 20.49 4.90 -6.21
CA ALA A 22 20.90 3.53 -5.90
C ALA A 22 20.82 3.23 -4.40
N PHE A 23 21.23 4.18 -3.56
CA PHE A 23 21.15 4.04 -2.11
C PHE A 23 19.71 3.99 -1.60
N ALA A 24 18.83 4.82 -2.15
CA ALA A 24 17.40 4.79 -1.83
C ALA A 24 16.78 3.43 -2.19
N LEU A 25 17.05 2.92 -3.39
CA LEU A 25 16.56 1.62 -3.83
C LEU A 25 17.11 0.47 -2.99
N HIS A 26 18.38 0.53 -2.60
CA HIS A 26 18.97 -0.47 -1.72
C HIS A 26 18.31 -0.47 -0.34
N ARG A 27 18.01 0.72 0.21
CA ARG A 27 17.33 0.85 1.51
C ARG A 27 15.87 0.44 1.49
N THR A 28 15.19 0.51 0.35
CA THR A 28 13.78 0.08 0.23
C THR A 28 13.63 -1.38 -0.16
N LYS A 29 14.73 -2.08 -0.44
CA LYS A 29 14.70 -3.52 -0.76
C LYS A 29 14.23 -4.32 0.47
N GLY A 30 13.09 -5.00 0.34
CA GLY A 30 12.47 -5.75 1.43
C GLY A 30 11.56 -4.92 2.35
N THR A 31 11.42 -3.61 2.10
CA THR A 31 10.38 -2.77 2.73
C THR A 31 9.23 -2.51 1.77
N GLU A 32 9.02 -3.41 0.81
CA GLU A 32 7.98 -3.29 -0.19
C GLU A 32 6.62 -3.19 0.51
N ARG A 33 5.81 -2.22 0.11
CA ARG A 33 4.47 -2.03 0.68
C ARG A 33 3.55 -3.14 0.19
N GLY A 34 2.61 -3.50 1.07
CA GLY A 34 1.63 -4.52 0.80
C GLY A 34 2.05 -5.86 1.37
N SER A 35 1.39 -6.90 0.89
CA SER A 35 1.46 -8.22 1.44
C SER A 35 1.29 -9.24 0.34
N LEU A 36 2.01 -10.34 0.46
CA LEU A 36 1.88 -11.44 -0.49
C LEU A 36 0.47 -12.04 -0.42
N PRO A 37 -0.11 -12.45 -1.56
CA PRO A 37 -1.36 -13.19 -1.57
C PRO A 37 -1.18 -14.52 -0.85
N GLY A 38 -2.28 -15.07 -0.33
CA GLY A 38 -2.24 -16.33 0.41
C GLY A 38 -3.53 -16.61 1.17
N LYS A 39 -3.47 -17.50 2.15
CA LYS A 39 -4.63 -17.83 2.99
C LYS A 39 -4.75 -16.88 4.19
N GLY A 40 -5.97 -16.76 4.71
CA GLY A 40 -6.31 -15.93 5.86
C GLY A 40 -6.67 -14.49 5.47
N ASP A 41 -6.60 -13.59 6.45
CA ASP A 41 -7.04 -12.20 6.30
C ASP A 41 -5.93 -11.18 6.63
N HIS A 42 -5.96 -10.04 5.93
CA HIS A 42 -5.35 -8.79 6.35
C HIS A 42 -6.29 -8.08 7.31
N VAL A 43 -5.76 -7.71 8.48
CA VAL A 43 -6.45 -6.86 9.44
C VAL A 43 -5.88 -5.47 9.33
N ILE A 44 -6.70 -4.52 8.94
CA ILE A 44 -6.36 -3.11 8.82
C ILE A 44 -7.04 -2.39 9.97
N GLU A 45 -6.22 -1.86 10.87
CA GLU A 45 -6.68 -1.01 11.96
C GLU A 45 -6.45 0.45 11.57
N LEU A 46 -7.54 1.22 11.58
CA LEU A 46 -7.55 2.64 11.28
C LEU A 46 -7.88 3.37 12.57
N ASP A 47 -6.88 3.99 13.17
CA ASP A 47 -7.08 4.95 14.25
C ASP A 47 -7.11 6.35 13.63
N TYR A 48 -8.30 6.94 13.57
CA TYR A 48 -8.49 8.31 13.12
C TYR A 48 -8.73 9.21 14.33
N ASN A 49 -7.79 10.13 14.56
CA ASN A 49 -7.91 11.17 15.57
C ASN A 49 -8.00 12.54 14.90
N SER A 50 -9.14 13.22 15.07
CA SER A 50 -9.40 14.54 14.47
C SER A 50 -8.79 15.71 15.24
N GLY A 51 -8.16 15.47 16.40
CA GLY A 51 -7.49 16.49 17.22
C GLY A 51 -8.44 17.48 17.92
N GLY A 52 -9.75 17.42 17.66
CA GLY A 52 -10.77 18.19 18.37
C GLY A 52 -11.45 17.39 19.50
N GLY A 53 -12.32 18.03 20.27
CA GLY A 53 -13.04 17.42 21.41
C GLY A 53 -14.06 16.31 21.07
N GLY A 54 -13.97 15.70 19.88
CA GLY A 54 -14.90 14.69 19.35
C GLY A 54 -14.42 13.24 19.41
N GLY A 55 -13.27 12.96 20.03
CA GLY A 55 -12.76 11.59 20.24
C GLY A 55 -12.00 10.97 19.05
N SER A 56 -11.32 9.84 19.32
CA SER A 56 -10.72 8.98 18.29
C SER A 56 -11.76 7.98 17.78
N GLN A 57 -11.77 7.75 16.47
CA GLN A 57 -12.52 6.67 15.83
C GLN A 57 -11.57 5.56 15.43
N ILE A 58 -11.72 4.39 16.06
CA ILE A 58 -11.01 3.18 15.70
C ILE A 58 -11.92 2.34 14.81
N ALA A 59 -11.51 2.11 13.57
CA ALA A 59 -12.15 1.19 12.65
C ALA A 59 -11.24 0.00 12.35
N ARG A 60 -11.82 -1.19 12.27
CA ARG A 60 -11.09 -2.42 11.95
C ARG A 60 -11.71 -3.06 10.72
N TYR A 61 -10.92 -3.21 9.66
CA TYR A 61 -11.31 -3.85 8.42
C TYR A 61 -10.58 -5.18 8.25
N THR A 62 -11.31 -6.23 7.92
CA THR A 62 -10.75 -7.55 7.64
C THR A 62 -10.89 -7.84 6.16
N VAL A 63 -9.77 -8.01 5.44
CA VAL A 63 -9.71 -8.18 3.99
C VAL A 63 -9.04 -9.52 3.65
N PRO A 64 -9.69 -10.44 2.91
CA PRO A 64 -9.08 -11.73 2.56
C PRO A 64 -7.81 -11.54 1.75
N LYS A 65 -6.78 -12.32 2.08
CA LYS A 65 -5.53 -12.37 1.31
C LYS A 65 -5.69 -13.18 0.01
N ASP A 66 -6.67 -14.08 -0.01
CA ASP A 66 -6.94 -14.92 -1.17
C ASP A 66 -7.77 -14.13 -2.20
N PRO A 67 -7.30 -14.01 -3.46
CA PRO A 67 -7.98 -13.22 -4.48
C PRO A 67 -9.41 -13.73 -4.76
N GLN A 68 -9.62 -15.04 -4.68
CA GLN A 68 -10.92 -15.65 -4.95
C GLN A 68 -11.90 -15.34 -3.82
N ASP A 69 -11.46 -15.41 -2.57
CA ASP A 69 -12.28 -15.06 -1.41
C ASP A 69 -12.57 -13.56 -1.33
N TYR A 70 -11.61 -12.72 -1.74
CA TYR A 70 -11.85 -11.28 -1.89
C TYR A 70 -12.91 -11.00 -2.97
N ALA A 71 -12.80 -11.63 -4.15
CA ALA A 71 -13.74 -11.46 -5.26
C ALA A 71 -15.17 -11.88 -4.89
N LYS A 72 -15.36 -12.96 -4.11
CA LYS A 72 -16.67 -13.41 -3.64
C LYS A 72 -17.43 -12.35 -2.84
N ARG A 73 -16.73 -11.41 -2.18
CA ARG A 73 -17.38 -10.34 -1.41
C ARG A 73 -18.09 -9.29 -2.28
N PHE A 74 -17.73 -9.19 -3.55
CA PHE A 74 -18.39 -8.28 -4.50
C PHE A 74 -19.58 -8.91 -5.21
N VAL A 75 -19.73 -10.23 -5.14
CA VAL A 75 -20.86 -10.94 -5.72
C VAL A 75 -22.04 -10.82 -4.76
N PRO A 76 -23.19 -10.25 -5.19
CA PRO A 76 -24.39 -10.23 -4.37
C PRO A 76 -24.77 -11.65 -4.00
N GLN A 77 -24.91 -11.94 -2.70
CA GLN A 77 -25.42 -13.23 -2.28
C GLN A 77 -26.93 -13.25 -2.61
N GLY A 78 -27.32 -14.11 -3.56
CA GLY A 78 -28.71 -14.27 -3.93
C GLY A 78 -29.57 -14.60 -2.70
N LYS A 79 -30.77 -14.00 -2.61
CA LYS A 79 -31.74 -14.39 -1.58
C LYS A 79 -31.99 -15.89 -1.73
N ARG A 80 -31.77 -16.65 -0.65
CA ARG A 80 -32.17 -18.05 -0.57
C ARG A 80 -33.71 -18.06 -0.70
N THR A 81 -34.24 -18.44 -1.86
CA THR A 81 -35.66 -18.72 -2.01
C THR A 81 -35.91 -19.97 -1.18
N GLU A 82 -36.39 -19.78 0.04
CA GLU A 82 -36.95 -20.83 0.87
C GLU A 82 -38.24 -21.25 0.16
N THR A 83 -38.17 -22.32 -0.64
CA THR A 83 -39.36 -23.03 -1.08
C THR A 83 -40.01 -23.61 0.15
N GLN A 84 -40.97 -22.84 0.68
CA GLN A 84 -42.04 -23.32 1.53
C GLN A 84 -42.81 -24.36 0.70
N ASP A 85 -42.55 -25.63 0.97
CA ASP A 85 -43.30 -26.77 0.44
C ASP A 85 -44.57 -26.87 1.28
N ASP A 86 -45.71 -26.52 0.67
CA ASP A 86 -47.06 -26.59 1.26
C ASP A 86 -47.69 -27.97 1.00
#